data_AF-A0A317Q9L5-F1
#
_entry.id   AF-A0A317Q9L5-F1
#
_cell.length_a   1.000
_cell.length_b   1.000
_cell.length_c   1.000
_cell.angle_alpha   90.00
_cell.angle_beta   90.00
_cell.angle_gamma   90.00
#
_symmetry.space_group_name_H-M   'P 1'
#
loop_
_entity.id
_entity.type
_entity.pdbx_description
1 polymer ?
#
loop_
_entity_poly.entity_id
_entity_poly.type
_entity_poly.pdbx_seq_one_letter_code
_entity_poly.pdbx_strand_id
1 'polypeptide(L)' 'MTKKQLILQYVFYIPIASVLGVGAITLLFYYSYGWSLEYAFSWFKVASVFIVILFYILNLNVLIKVLKKKNGM' A
#
# COMPACT_ATOMS: atom_id res chain seq x y z
N MET A 1 -16.68 9.08 10.85
CA MET A 1 -15.68 7.99 10.79
C MET A 1 -14.91 7.96 12.10
N THR A 2 -14.86 6.81 12.77
CA THR A 2 -14.22 6.70 14.10
C THR A 2 -12.69 6.67 13.99
N LYS A 3 -11.96 7.04 15.05
CA LYS A 3 -10.50 6.97 15.08
C LYS A 3 -9.99 5.57 14.73
N LYS A 4 -10.66 4.52 15.23
CA LYS A 4 -10.35 3.12 14.92
C LYS A 4 -10.47 2.82 13.43
N GLN A 5 -11.55 3.28 12.79
CA GLN A 5 -11.74 3.12 11.34
C GLN A 5 -10.65 3.86 10.54
N LEU A 6 -10.22 5.04 10.98
CA LEU A 6 -9.18 5.82 10.30
C LEU A 6 -7.82 5.12 10.38
N ILE A 7 -7.46 4.62 11.56
CA ILE A 7 -6.25 3.82 11.74
C ILE A 7 -6.30 2.59 10.84
N LEU A 8 -7.43 1.88 10.82
CA LEU A 8 -7.55 0.64 10.03
C LEU A 8 -7.45 0.90 8.52
N GLN A 9 -7.98 2.03 8.04
CA GLN A 9 -7.81 2.44 6.65
C GLN A 9 -6.37 2.73 6.28
N TYR A 10 -5.69 3.59 7.05
CA TYR A 10 -4.34 4.03 6.73
C TYR A 10 -3.26 2.99 7.03
N VAL A 11 -3.49 2.07 7.97
CA VAL A 11 -2.49 1.04 8.33
C VAL A 11 -2.71 -0.25 7.54
N PHE A 12 -3.94 -0.58 7.16
CA PHE A 12 -4.24 -1.87 6.54
C PHE A 12 -4.91 -1.73 5.17
N TYR A 13 -6.10 -1.13 5.09
CA TYR A 13 -6.87 -1.20 3.85
C TYR A 13 -6.19 -0.53 2.66
N ILE A 14 -5.65 0.68 2.84
CA ILE A 14 -4.99 1.40 1.74
C ILE A 14 -3.69 0.69 1.33
N PRO A 15 -2.78 0.31 2.25
CA PRO A 15 -1.60 -0.48 1.89
C PRO A 15 -1.93 -1.78 1.15
N ILE A 16 -2.92 -2.54 1.61
CA ILE A 16 -3.34 -3.79 0.96
C ILE A 16 -3.90 -3.52 -0.44
N ALA A 17 -4.78 -2.51 -0.58
CA ALA A 17 -5.33 -2.13 -1.87
C ALA A 17 -4.22 -1.69 -2.85
N SER A 18 -3.21 -0.95 -2.38
CA SER A 18 -2.04 -0.57 -3.19
C SER A 18 -1.27 -1.80 -3.69
N VAL A 19 -1.06 -2.81 -2.83
CA VAL A 19 -0.39 -4.06 -3.23
C VAL A 19 -1.21 -4.82 -4.27
N LEU A 20 -2.54 -4.88 -4.13
CA LEU A 20 -3.41 -5.49 -5.15
C LEU A 20 -3.33 -4.74 -6.49
N GLY A 21 -3.28 -3.40 -6.45
CA GLY A 21 -3.07 -2.56 -7.63
C GLY A 21 -1.73 -2.84 -8.31
N VAL A 22 -0.64 -2.96 -7.55
CA VAL A 22 0.67 -3.37 -8.08
C VAL A 22 0.60 -4.76 -8.70
N GLY A 23 -0.12 -5.70 -8.08
CA GLY A 23 -0.36 -7.03 -8.64
C GLY A 23 -1.03 -6.98 -10.02
N ALA A 24 -2.09 -6.19 -10.17
CA ALA A 24 -2.78 -6.00 -11.44
C ALA A 24 -1.86 -5.38 -12.51
N ILE A 25 -1.08 -4.35 -12.16
CA ILE A 25 -0.11 -3.73 -13.08
C ILE A 25 1.00 -4.71 -13.47
N THR A 26 1.50 -5.50 -12.51
CA THR A 26 2.52 -6.52 -12.76
C THR A 26 1.99 -7.58 -13.72
N LEU A 27 0.73 -8.00 -13.56
CA LEU A 27 0.09 -8.95 -14.47
C LEU A 27 -0.04 -8.37 -15.89
N LEU A 28 -0.41 -7.10 -16.02
CA LEU A 28 -0.45 -6.41 -17.31
C LEU A 28 0.93 -6.38 -17.97
N PHE A 29 1.98 -6.10 -17.22
CA PHE A 29 3.35 -6.10 -17.73
C PHE A 29 3.83 -7.50 -18.13
N TYR A 30 3.50 -8.51 -17.32
CA TYR A 30 3.77 -9.91 -17.64
C TYR A 30 3.20 -10.28 -19.01
N TYR A 31 1.93 -9.97 -19.28
CA TYR A 31 1.29 -10.27 -20.56
C TYR A 31 1.78 -9.36 -21.71
N SER A 32 2.02 -8.07 -21.45
CA SER A 32 2.35 -7.10 -22.51
C SER A 32 3.81 -7.19 -22.98
N TYR A 33 4.74 -7.52 -22.08
CA TYR A 33 6.17 -7.54 -22.36
C TYR A 33 6.77 -8.94 -22.35
N GLY A 34 5.95 -9.99 -22.17
CA GLY A 34 6.38 -11.38 -22.18
C GLY A 34 7.40 -11.71 -21.07
N TRP A 35 7.26 -11.10 -19.90
CA TRP A 35 8.18 -11.34 -18.79
C TRP A 35 8.14 -12.80 -18.34
N SER A 36 9.26 -13.31 -17.83
CA SER A 36 9.23 -14.59 -17.12
C SER A 36 8.41 -14.44 -15.83
N LEU A 37 7.79 -15.53 -15.39
CA LEU A 37 7.02 -15.53 -14.14
C LEU A 37 7.89 -15.17 -12.93
N GLU A 38 9.15 -15.63 -12.94
CA GLU A 38 10.15 -15.30 -11.92
C GLU A 38 10.46 -13.81 -11.86
N TYR A 39 10.62 -13.16 -13.01
CA TYR A 39 10.87 -11.73 -13.09
C TYR A 39 9.64 -10.93 -12.65
N ALA A 40 8.45 -11.27 -13.16
CA ALA A 40 7.20 -10.63 -12.76
C ALA A 40 6.94 -10.74 -11.24
N PHE A 41 7.21 -11.92 -10.66
CA PHE A 41 7.08 -12.11 -9.21
C PHE A 41 8.11 -11.31 -8.41
N SER A 42 9.34 -11.21 -8.89
CA SER A 42 10.38 -10.39 -8.27
C SER A 42 10.04 -8.89 -8.34
N TRP A 43 9.56 -8.43 -9.49
CA TRP A 43 9.06 -7.06 -9.67
C TRP A 43 7.89 -6.76 -8.73
N PHE A 44 6.88 -7.62 -8.69
CA PHE A 44 5.73 -7.47 -7.80
C PHE A 44 6.15 -7.29 -6.35
N LYS A 45 7.07 -8.12 -5.84
CA LYS A 45 7.57 -8.03 -4.46
C LYS A 45 8.22 -6.68 -4.17
N VAL A 46 9.18 -6.28 -5.01
CA VAL A 46 9.93 -5.04 -4.82
C VAL A 46 9.00 -3.82 -4.93
N ALA A 47 8.16 -3.79 -5.97
CA ALA A 47 7.21 -2.70 -6.19
C ALA A 47 6.16 -2.61 -5.06
N SER A 48 5.70 -3.74 -4.52
CA SER A 48 4.75 -3.78 -3.41
C SER A 48 5.33 -3.23 -2.12
N VAL A 49 6.57 -3.59 -1.79
CA VAL A 49 7.26 -3.03 -0.62
C VAL A 49 7.50 -1.53 -0.82
N PHE A 50 7.99 -1.15 -2.00
CA PHE A 50 8.25 0.24 -2.32
C PHE A 50 7.00 1.13 -2.22
N ILE A 51 5.87 0.70 -2.80
CA ILE A 51 4.64 1.51 -2.79
C ILE A 51 4.07 1.68 -1.38
N VAL A 52 4.17 0.64 -0.53
CA VAL A 52 3.70 0.69 0.86
C VAL A 52 4.58 1.64 1.68
N ILE A 53 5.91 1.55 1.53
CA ILE A 53 6.84 2.47 2.20
C ILE A 53 6.59 3.90 1.75
N LEU A 54 6.47 4.13 0.44
CA LEU A 54 6.19 5.46 -0.12
C LEU A 54 4.87 6.01 0.42
N PHE A 55 3.82 5.19 0.46
CA PHE A 55 2.54 5.57 1.04
C PHE A 55 2.68 6.01 2.49
N TYR A 56 3.42 5.27 3.32
CA TYR A 56 3.63 5.63 4.72
C TYR A 56 4.44 6.92 4.89
N ILE A 57 5.47 7.13 4.08
CA ILE A 57 6.26 8.36 4.11
C ILE A 57 5.38 9.56 3.75
N LEU A 58 4.62 9.47 2.66
CA LEU A 58 3.74 10.55 2.19
C LEU A 58 2.59 10.83 3.17
N ASN A 59 2.11 9.81 3.90
CA ASN A 59 1.00 9.93 4.84
C ASN A 59 1.44 9.97 6.31
N LEU A 60 2.74 10.11 6.59
CA LEU A 60 3.29 10.06 7.95
C LEU A 60 2.66 11.12 8.84
N ASN A 61 2.46 12.33 8.32
CA ASN A 61 1.82 13.43 9.04
C ASN A 61 0.37 13.12 9.43
N VAL A 62 -0.37 12.43 8.55
CA VAL A 62 -1.76 12.02 8.82
C VAL A 62 -1.78 10.91 9.86
N LEU A 63 -0.91 9.91 9.73
CA LEU A 63 -0.75 8.83 10.71
C LEU A 63 -0.42 9.37 12.10
N ILE A 64 0.57 10.26 12.21
CA ILE A 64 0.94 10.89 13.48
C ILE A 64 -0.24 11.66 14.07
N LYS A 65 -0.97 12.45 13.26
CA LYS A 65 -2.15 13.19 13.73
C LYS A 65 -3.26 12.26 14.21
N VAL A 66 -3.55 11.18 13.47
CA VAL A 66 -4.59 10.21 13.83
C VAL A 66 -4.22 9.45 15.10
N LEU A 67 -2.95 9.07 15.28
CA LEU A 67 -2.46 8.37 16.46
C LEU A 67 -2.42 9.28 17.70
N LYS A 68 -1.91 10.51 17.54
CA LYS A 68 -1.85 11.53 18.61
C LYS A 68 -3.20 12.13 18.96
N LYS A 69 -4.22 12.00 18.09
CA LYS A 69 -5.59 12.41 18.42
C LYS A 69 -5.99 11.64 19.68
N LYS A 70 -6.03 12.33 20.82
CA LYS A 70 -6.57 11.77 22.07
C LYS A 70 -7.91 11.15 21.71
N ASN A 71 -8.24 10.00 22.29
CA ASN A 71 -9.63 9.52 22.27
C ASN A 71 -10.43 10.62 22.98
N GLY A 72 -10.90 11.60 22.23
CA GLY A 72 -11.58 12.76 22.77
C GLY A 72 -13.05 12.47 22.70
N MET A 73 -13.64 12.40 23.89
CA MET A 73 -15.05 12.68 24.25
C MET A 73 -16.10 11.90 23.45
#